data_AF-A0A6A6Z3M4-F1
#
_entry.id   AF-A0A6A6Z3M4-F1
#
_cell.length_a   1.000
_cell.length_b   1.000
_cell.length_c   1.000
_cell.angle_alpha   90.00
_cell.angle_beta   90.00
_cell.angle_gamma   90.00
#
_symmetry.space_group_name_H-M   'P 1'
#
loop_
_entity.id
_entity.type
_entity.pdbx_description
1 polymer ?
#
loop_
_entity_poly.entity_id
_entity_poly.type
_entity_poly.pdbx_seq_one_letter_code
_entity_poly.pdbx_strand_id
1 'polypeptide(L)' 'GHRFADIVPIFRSHPAATTLADLCTHYIKSTHGIATVYGLVCLEGRGQSFKPLIPQALGILYIPVGKKGKLPNGTVCAT' A
#
# COMPACT_ATOMS: atom_id res chain seq x y z
N GLY A 1 -26.63 -6.19 8.51
CA GLY A 1 -25.23 -6.07 8.98
C GLY A 1 -24.29 -6.48 7.86
N HIS A 2 -23.18 -5.77 7.68
CA HIS A 2 -22.19 -6.09 6.64
C HIS A 2 -21.16 -7.10 7.15
N ARG A 3 -20.74 -8.04 6.30
CA ARG A 3 -19.65 -8.98 6.64
C ARG A 3 -18.33 -8.22 6.58
N PHE A 4 -17.66 -8.13 7.72
CA PHE A 4 -16.36 -7.47 7.84
C PHE A 4 -15.25 -8.50 7.68
N ALA A 5 -14.40 -8.34 6.66
CA ALA A 5 -13.16 -9.09 6.54
C ALA A 5 -12.06 -8.34 7.29
N ASP A 6 -11.53 -8.93 8.37
CA ASP A 6 -10.39 -8.37 9.08
C ASP A 6 -9.08 -8.78 8.41
N ILE A 7 -8.25 -7.79 8.05
CA ILE A 7 -6.95 -8.02 7.40
C ILE A 7 -5.80 -7.98 8.39
N VAL A 8 -6.01 -7.47 9.61
CA VAL A 8 -4.97 -7.30 10.63
C VAL A 8 -4.28 -8.62 10.99
N PRO A 9 -4.95 -9.78 11.06
CA PRO A 9 -4.30 -11.05 11.38
C PRO A 9 -3.18 -11.44 10.41
N ILE A 10 -3.25 -11.02 9.15
CA ILE A 10 -2.21 -11.29 8.15
C ILE A 10 -0.87 -10.68 8.59
N PHE A 11 -0.91 -9.45 9.10
CA PHE A 11 0.29 -8.73 9.54
C PHE A 11 0.86 -9.23 10.87
N ARG A 12 0.15 -10.11 11.59
CA ARG A 12 0.66 -10.78 12.80
C ARG A 12 1.54 -11.98 12.46
N SER A 13 1.43 -12.52 11.25
CA SER A 13 2.22 -13.64 10.77
C SER A 13 3.23 -13.15 9.76
N HIS A 14 4.51 -13.17 10.13
CA HIS A 14 5.60 -12.81 9.23
C HIS A 14 5.55 -13.51 7.86
N PRO A 15 5.39 -14.85 7.77
CA PRO A 15 5.32 -15.52 6.47
C PRO A 15 4.10 -15.07 5.67
N ALA A 16 2.94 -14.86 6.30
CA ALA A 16 1.74 -14.42 5.58
C ALA A 16 1.89 -13.00 5.02
N ALA A 17 2.47 -12.08 5.81
CA ALA A 17 2.72 -10.70 5.38
C ALA A 17 3.74 -10.66 4.23
N THR A 18 4.81 -11.44 4.30
CA THR A 18 5.83 -11.54 3.24
C THR A 18 5.24 -12.14 1.97
N THR A 19 4.52 -13.26 2.06
CA THR A 19 3.87 -13.87 0.88
C THR A 19 2.89 -12.91 0.21
N LEU A 20 2.13 -12.14 0.98
CA LEU A 20 1.22 -11.13 0.43
C LEU A 20 1.99 -10.01 -0.30
N ALA A 21 3.07 -9.51 0.30
CA ALA A 21 3.91 -8.49 -0.32
C ALA A 21 4.57 -9.00 -1.61
N ASP A 22 5.06 -10.23 -1.62
CA ASP A 22 5.67 -10.88 -2.80
C ASP A 22 4.64 -11.04 -3.92
N LEU A 23 3.42 -11.48 -3.59
CA LEU A 23 2.36 -11.68 -4.56
C LEU A 23 1.90 -10.36 -5.19
N CYS A 24 1.76 -9.30 -4.38
CA CYS A 24 1.48 -7.95 -4.89
C CYS A 24 2.62 -7.43 -5.77
N THR A 25 3.87 -7.61 -5.34
CA THR A 25 5.07 -7.17 -6.07
C THR A 25 5.17 -7.89 -7.41
N HIS A 26 5.00 -9.21 -7.43
CA HIS A 26 5.00 -10.01 -8.65
C HIS A 26 3.90 -9.57 -9.61
N TYR A 27 2.68 -9.38 -9.11
CA TYR A 27 1.56 -8.92 -9.93
C TYR A 27 1.81 -7.54 -10.56
N ILE A 28 2.37 -6.60 -9.80
CA ILE A 28 2.71 -5.26 -10.33
C ILE A 28 3.76 -5.40 -11.43
N LYS A 29 4.84 -6.18 -11.19
CA LYS A 29 5.92 -6.42 -12.16
C LYS A 29 5.43 -7.11 -13.43
N SER A 30 4.49 -8.04 -13.33
CA SER A 30 3.94 -8.75 -14.48
C SER A 30 2.97 -7.91 -15.30
N THR A 31 2.25 -7.02 -14.65
CA THR A 31 1.19 -6.22 -15.28
C THR A 31 1.73 -4.90 -15.82
N HIS A 32 2.72 -4.31 -15.14
CA HIS A 32 3.29 -3.01 -15.43
C HIS A 32 4.82 -3.11 -15.41
N GLY A 33 5.49 -2.55 -16.42
CA GLY A 33 6.94 -2.44 -16.37
C GLY A 33 7.35 -1.52 -15.22
N ILE A 34 8.19 -1.97 -14.29
CA ILE A 34 8.56 -1.18 -13.10
C ILE A 34 9.10 0.21 -13.48
N ALA A 35 9.79 0.31 -14.61
CA ALA A 35 10.34 1.57 -15.12
C ALA A 35 9.28 2.67 -15.38
N THR A 36 8.00 2.31 -15.51
CA THR A 36 6.91 3.27 -15.72
C THR A 36 6.17 3.65 -14.43
N VAL A 37 6.47 2.98 -13.31
CA VAL A 37 5.75 3.17 -12.04
C VAL A 37 6.56 4.08 -11.12
N TYR A 38 6.09 5.31 -10.91
CA TYR A 38 6.77 6.29 -10.07
C TYR A 38 6.55 6.08 -8.57
N GLY A 39 5.38 5.58 -8.17
CA GLY A 39 5.06 5.39 -6.77
C GLY A 39 3.78 4.60 -6.52
N LEU A 40 3.67 4.10 -5.29
CA LEU A 40 2.51 3.39 -4.78
C LEU A 40 1.65 4.34 -3.96
N VAL A 41 0.44 4.60 -4.43
CA VAL A 41 -0.55 5.42 -3.72
C VAL A 41 -1.32 4.53 -2.74
N CYS A 42 -1.27 4.88 -1.45
CA CYS A 42 -1.91 4.10 -0.39
C CYS A 42 -2.93 4.94 0.38
N LEU A 43 -4.20 4.53 0.27
CA LEU A 43 -5.33 5.15 0.97
C LEU A 43 -5.31 4.87 2.48
N GLU A 44 -5.68 5.87 3.27
CA GLU A 44 -5.72 5.85 4.74
C GLU A 44 -6.54 4.70 5.30
N GLY A 45 -6.10 4.23 6.47
CA GLY A 45 -6.63 3.05 7.14
C GLY A 45 -5.86 1.83 6.71
N ARG A 46 -6.46 1.01 5.85
CA ARG A 46 -5.95 -0.32 5.52
C ARG A 46 -4.91 -0.36 4.42
N GLY A 47 -5.00 0.53 3.43
CA GLY A 47 -3.99 0.61 2.36
C GLY A 47 -2.62 1.01 2.90
N GLN A 48 -2.62 1.79 3.98
CA GLN A 48 -1.41 2.19 4.69
C GLN A 48 -0.77 1.07 5.53
N SER A 49 -1.48 -0.04 5.81
CA SER A 49 -0.94 -1.19 6.56
C SER A 49 0.14 -1.96 5.79
N PHE A 50 0.22 -1.78 4.47
CA PHE A 50 1.20 -2.42 3.59
C PHE A 50 2.57 -1.72 3.54
N LYS A 51 2.71 -0.62 4.29
CA LYS A 51 3.99 0.07 4.44
C LYS A 51 4.89 -0.66 5.43
N PRO A 52 6.21 -0.74 5.20
CA PRO A 52 6.93 -0.37 3.97
C PRO A 52 7.05 -1.52 2.94
N LEU A 53 6.41 -2.67 3.19
CA LEU A 53 6.67 -3.94 2.50
C LEU A 53 6.69 -3.86 0.97
N ILE A 54 5.63 -3.32 0.35
CA ILE A 54 5.50 -3.32 -1.11
C ILE A 54 6.36 -2.23 -1.78
N PRO A 55 6.33 -0.94 -1.35
CA PRO A 55 7.18 0.09 -1.94
C PRO A 55 8.67 -0.24 -1.85
N GLN A 56 9.12 -0.80 -0.72
CA GLN A 56 10.51 -1.20 -0.51
C GLN A 56 10.92 -2.36 -1.43
N ALA A 57 10.06 -3.37 -1.61
CA ALA A 57 10.32 -4.50 -2.51
C ALA A 57 10.36 -4.10 -4.00
N LEU A 58 9.68 -3.02 -4.36
CA LEU A 58 9.65 -2.48 -5.73
C LEU A 58 10.68 -1.37 -5.97
N GLY A 59 11.27 -0.79 -4.92
CA GLY A 59 12.17 0.36 -5.03
C GLY A 59 11.47 1.64 -5.52
N ILE A 60 10.18 1.81 -5.20
CA ILE A 60 9.37 2.95 -5.66
C ILE A 60 8.93 3.84 -4.49
N LEU A 61 8.49 5.06 -4.82
CA LEU A 61 8.02 6.00 -3.81
C LEU A 61 6.73 5.54 -3.13
N TYR A 62 6.64 5.81 -1.84
CA TYR A 62 5.41 5.62 -1.07
C TYR A 62 4.64 6.94 -0.99
N ILE A 63 3.37 6.95 -1.42
CA ILE A 63 2.52 8.15 -1.43
C ILE A 63 1.28 7.93 -0.56
N PRO A 64 1.20 8.54 0.64
CA PRO A 64 0.02 8.45 1.49
C PRO A 64 -1.10 9.36 1.00
N VAL A 65 -2.31 8.81 0.94
CA VAL A 65 -3.54 9.60 0.77
C VAL A 65 -4.37 9.40 2.03
N GLY A 66 -4.87 10.49 2.58
CA GLY A 66 -5.71 10.45 3.77
C GLY A 66 -6.78 11.53 3.74
N LYS A 67 -7.68 11.43 4.71
CA LYS A 67 -8.73 12.42 4.95
C LYS A 67 -8.10 13.78 5.26
N LYS A 68 -8.88 14.83 5.01
CA LYS A 68 -8.48 16.22 5.26
C LYS A 68 -7.95 16.38 6.69
N GLY A 69 -6.79 17.02 6.82
CA GLY A 69 -6.14 17.28 8.11
C GLY A 69 -5.31 16.13 8.70
N LYS A 70 -5.14 15.00 7.99
CA LYS A 70 -4.32 13.87 8.44
C LYS A 70 -2.89 13.88 7.92
N LEU A 71 -2.64 14.55 6.80
CA LEU A 71 -1.33 14.65 6.20
C LEU A 71 -0.62 15.92 6.69
N PRO A 72 0.68 15.85 6.99
CA PRO A 72 1.45 17.03 7.37
C PRO A 72 1.64 17.96 6.16
N ASN A 73 1.83 19.25 6.44
CA ASN A 73 2.13 20.31 5.48
C ASN A 73 0.99 20.64 4.47
N GLY A 74 1.33 21.40 3.43
CA GLY A 74 0.41 21.74 2.35
C GLY A 74 0.01 20.51 1.55
N THR A 75 -1.24 20.10 1.66
CA THR A 75 -1.81 18.97 0.93
C THR A 75 -2.44 19.43 -0.37
N VAL A 76 -2.28 18.66 -1.44
CA VAL A 76 -3.08 18.82 -2.67
C VAL A 76 -4.36 18.01 -2.51
N CYS A 77 -5.52 18.66 -2.61
CA CYS A 77 -6.81 17.99 -2.62
C CYS A 77 -7.25 17.79 -4.08
N ALA A 78 -7.68 16.58 -4.42
CA ALA A 78 -8.36 16.35 -5.69
C ALA A 78 -9.84 16.76 -5.53
N THR A 79 -10.31 17.62 -6.42
CA THR A 79 -11.69 18.15 -6.46
C THR A 79 -12.62 17.19 -7.19
#